data_AF-A0A9N8MGH4-F1
#
_entry.id   AF-A0A9N8MGH4-F1
#
_cell.length_a   1.000
_cell.length_b   1.000
_cell.length_c   1.000
_cell.angle_alpha   90.00
_cell.angle_beta   90.00
_cell.angle_gamma   90.00
#
_symmetry.space_group_name_H-M   'P 1'
#
loop_
_entity.id
_entity.type
_entity.pdbx_description
1 polymer ?
#
loop_
_entity_poly.entity_id
_entity_poly.type
_entity_poly.pdbx_seq_one_letter_code
_entity_poly.pdbx_strand_id
1 'polypeptide(L)'
;MYNNAGIGGKQASLVEYDIDVFKKVIDINLLGVYYGMKYVIPELQKNGGGRIVNVASVGGIRGVLNQTAYVATKHAVAGMTKNAALEYAKDNILTNAIEYASKNPTRKLGDPKDVGNLVAYLLSDENGYVSGQVIAIDGGESNMYGNS
;
A
#
# COMPACT_ATOMS: atom_id res chain seq x y z
N MET A 1 -6.30 11.66 1.49
CA MET A 1 -6.83 10.43 2.15
C MET A 1 -5.69 9.45 2.39
N TYR A 2 -5.65 8.82 3.56
CA TYR A 2 -4.66 7.79 3.90
C TYR A 2 -5.36 6.45 4.21
N ASN A 3 -5.19 5.45 3.34
CA ASN A 3 -5.75 4.10 3.52
C ASN A 3 -4.72 3.18 4.18
N ASN A 4 -4.77 3.08 5.52
CA ASN A 4 -3.78 2.35 6.32
C ASN A 4 -4.27 1.01 6.89
N ALA A 5 -5.58 0.86 7.09
CA ALA A 5 -6.12 -0.31 7.76
C ALA A 5 -5.77 -1.61 7.00
N GLY A 6 -5.29 -2.62 7.74
CA GLY A 6 -4.92 -3.91 7.17
C GLY A 6 -4.60 -4.95 8.24
N ILE A 7 -4.74 -6.22 7.89
CA ILE A 7 -4.41 -7.38 8.73
C ILE A 7 -3.50 -8.35 7.98
N GLY A 8 -2.59 -9.03 8.70
CA GLY A 8 -1.70 -10.04 8.12
C GLY A 8 -2.38 -11.40 7.86
N GLY A 9 -3.50 -11.67 8.51
CA GLY A 9 -4.12 -13.00 8.51
C GLY A 9 -3.32 -14.03 9.31
N LYS A 10 -3.52 -15.31 8.99
CA LYS A 10 -2.76 -16.43 9.57
C LYS A 10 -1.51 -16.70 8.73
N GLN A 11 -0.45 -17.25 9.35
CA GLN A 11 0.65 -17.86 8.60
C GLN A 11 0.35 -19.35 8.36
N ALA A 12 0.26 -19.75 7.10
CA ALA A 12 0.08 -21.15 6.70
C ALA A 12 0.58 -21.35 5.26
N SER A 13 0.88 -22.60 4.89
CA SER A 13 1.13 -22.94 3.49
C SER A 13 -0.11 -22.64 2.63
N LEU A 14 0.07 -22.50 1.32
CA LEU A 14 -1.04 -22.14 0.42
C LEU A 14 -2.18 -23.16 0.48
N VAL A 15 -1.88 -24.45 0.55
CA VAL A 15 -2.87 -25.54 0.51
C VAL A 15 -3.61 -25.74 1.84
N GLU A 16 -2.98 -25.36 2.96
CA GLU A 16 -3.58 -25.46 4.30
C GLU A 16 -4.17 -24.12 4.78
N TYR A 17 -4.24 -23.11 3.91
CA TYR A 17 -4.71 -21.79 4.30
C TYR A 17 -6.23 -21.78 4.48
N ASP A 18 -6.68 -21.28 5.63
CA ASP A 18 -8.09 -21.17 5.96
C ASP A 18 -8.80 -20.20 5.00
N ILE A 19 -9.82 -20.69 4.30
CA ILE A 19 -10.57 -19.95 3.28
C ILE A 19 -11.31 -18.75 3.88
N ASP A 20 -11.83 -18.86 5.10
CA ASP A 20 -12.57 -17.77 5.72
C ASP A 20 -11.63 -16.69 6.24
N VAL A 21 -10.45 -17.07 6.73
CA VAL A 21 -9.37 -16.11 7.00
C VAL A 21 -8.91 -15.44 5.71
N PHE A 22 -8.78 -16.17 4.61
CA PHE A 22 -8.42 -15.60 3.31
C PHE A 22 -9.42 -14.51 2.88
N LYS A 23 -10.72 -14.82 2.92
CA LYS A 23 -11.79 -13.86 2.60
C LYS A 23 -11.75 -12.63 3.51
N LYS A 24 -11.57 -12.83 4.81
CA LYS A 24 -11.45 -11.73 5.77
C LYS A 24 -10.28 -10.80 5.45
N VAL A 25 -9.13 -11.35 5.04
CA VAL A 25 -7.97 -10.55 4.63
C VAL A 25 -8.28 -9.77 3.34
N ILE A 26 -8.98 -10.36 2.38
CA ILE A 26 -9.47 -9.67 1.17
C ILE A 26 -10.40 -8.52 1.54
N ASP A 27 -11.40 -8.77 2.38
CA ASP A 27 -12.40 -7.76 2.76
C ASP A 27 -11.74 -6.53 3.41
N ILE A 28 -10.79 -6.76 4.32
CA ILE A 28 -10.14 -5.67 5.04
C ILE A 28 -9.09 -4.98 4.16
N ASN A 29 -8.14 -5.74 3.60
CA ASN A 29 -6.96 -5.15 2.96
C ASN A 29 -7.23 -4.67 1.54
N LEU A 30 -8.10 -5.35 0.80
CA LEU A 30 -8.41 -5.01 -0.59
C LEU A 30 -9.70 -4.18 -0.67
N LEU A 31 -10.81 -4.73 -0.20
CA LEU A 31 -12.10 -4.05 -0.33
C LEU A 31 -12.17 -2.77 0.52
N GLY A 32 -11.56 -2.76 1.71
CA GLY A 32 -11.43 -1.54 2.52
C GLY A 32 -10.76 -0.39 1.76
N VAL A 33 -9.65 -0.65 1.08
CA VAL A 33 -8.94 0.34 0.26
C VAL A 33 -9.76 0.75 -0.96
N TYR A 34 -10.37 -0.22 -1.65
CA TYR A 34 -11.26 0.04 -2.78
C TYR A 34 -12.42 0.95 -2.40
N TYR A 35 -13.11 0.67 -1.29
CA TYR A 35 -14.22 1.49 -0.81
C TYR A 35 -13.76 2.89 -0.42
N GLY A 36 -12.62 3.02 0.27
CA GLY A 36 -12.03 4.33 0.57
C GLY A 36 -11.87 5.17 -0.70
N MET A 37 -11.23 4.61 -1.74
CA MET A 37 -11.06 5.31 -3.02
C MET A 37 -12.39 5.57 -3.73
N LYS A 38 -13.26 4.57 -3.85
CA LYS A 38 -14.55 4.66 -4.54
C LYS A 38 -15.40 5.81 -4.03
N TYR A 39 -15.45 6.02 -2.72
CA TYR A 39 -16.31 7.04 -2.12
C TYR A 39 -15.62 8.40 -1.98
N VAL A 40 -14.29 8.44 -1.82
CA VAL A 40 -13.56 9.71 -1.64
C VAL A 40 -13.19 10.38 -2.96
N ILE A 41 -12.88 9.63 -4.02
CA ILE A 41 -12.48 10.20 -5.31
C ILE A 41 -13.52 11.18 -5.87
N PRO A 42 -14.83 10.86 -5.91
CA PRO A 42 -15.85 11.82 -6.37
C PRO A 42 -15.84 13.13 -5.58
N GLU A 43 -15.51 13.08 -4.29
CA GLU A 43 -15.46 14.28 -3.45
C GLU A 43 -14.18 15.09 -3.65
N LEU A 44 -13.06 14.43 -3.93
CA LEU A 44 -11.85 15.11 -4.37
C LEU A 44 -12.05 15.80 -5.72
N GLN A 45 -12.75 15.16 -6.67
CA GLN A 45 -13.07 15.77 -7.96
C GLN A 45 -13.87 17.07 -7.79
N LYS A 46 -14.90 17.07 -6.92
CA LYS A 46 -15.69 18.28 -6.60
C LYS A 46 -14.84 19.37 -5.95
N ASN A 47 -13.80 18.99 -5.20
CA ASN A 47 -12.90 19.92 -4.51
C ASN A 47 -11.71 20.38 -5.38
N GLY A 48 -11.65 20.02 -6.66
CA GLY A 48 -10.59 20.44 -7.58
C GLY A 48 -9.30 19.60 -7.52
N GLY A 49 -9.37 18.43 -6.88
CA GLY A 49 -8.29 17.45 -6.83
C GLY A 49 -7.96 16.99 -5.41
N GLY A 50 -6.84 16.29 -5.28
CA GLY A 50 -6.36 15.85 -3.98
C GLY A 50 -5.25 14.81 -4.03
N ARG A 51 -4.97 14.23 -2.87
CA ARG A 51 -3.90 13.25 -2.69
C ARG A 51 -4.42 12.02 -1.97
N ILE A 52 -4.07 10.85 -2.49
CA ILE A 52 -4.40 9.55 -1.92
C ILE A 52 -3.09 8.79 -1.66
N VAL A 53 -2.93 8.29 -0.44
CA VAL A 53 -1.83 7.40 -0.07
C VAL A 53 -2.43 6.10 0.44
N ASN A 54 -2.11 5.00 -0.23
CA ASN A 54 -2.48 3.65 0.17
C ASN A 54 -1.30 2.97 0.88
N VAL A 55 -1.58 2.05 1.80
CA VAL A 55 -0.53 1.23 2.42
C VAL A 55 -0.47 -0.13 1.75
N ALA A 56 0.60 -0.33 0.97
CA ALA A 56 1.01 -1.62 0.43
C ALA A 56 1.93 -2.34 1.45
N SER A 57 2.94 -3.06 0.99
CA SER A 57 3.94 -3.79 1.79
C SER A 57 5.00 -4.35 0.85
N VAL A 58 6.18 -4.73 1.35
CA VAL A 58 7.14 -5.53 0.56
C VAL A 58 6.48 -6.79 -0.06
N GLY A 59 5.44 -7.34 0.59
CA GLY A 59 4.60 -8.40 0.01
C GLY A 59 3.75 -7.97 -1.20
N GLY A 60 3.80 -6.72 -1.64
CA GLY A 60 3.16 -6.16 -2.82
C GLY A 60 4.07 -6.11 -4.06
N ILE A 61 5.36 -6.41 -3.87
CA ILE A 61 6.38 -6.47 -4.94
C ILE A 61 7.08 -7.84 -5.02
N ARG A 62 7.05 -8.64 -3.94
CA ARG A 62 7.62 -9.99 -3.90
C ARG A 62 6.76 -10.97 -3.10
N GLY A 63 7.03 -12.26 -3.26
CA GLY A 63 6.44 -13.31 -2.43
C GLY A 63 6.98 -13.26 -0.99
N VAL A 64 6.12 -13.62 -0.04
CA VAL A 64 6.47 -13.79 1.38
C VAL A 64 5.97 -15.14 1.84
N LEU A 65 6.86 -15.94 2.42
CA LEU A 65 6.54 -17.32 2.83
C LEU A 65 5.35 -17.35 3.79
N ASN A 66 4.42 -18.28 3.54
CA ASN A 66 3.23 -18.54 4.36
C ASN A 66 2.24 -17.36 4.50
N GLN A 67 2.28 -16.37 3.60
CA GLN A 67 1.42 -15.16 3.67
C GLN A 67 0.57 -14.94 2.41
N THR A 68 0.08 -16.01 1.78
CA THR A 68 -0.62 -15.97 0.48
C THR A 68 -1.71 -14.89 0.39
N ALA A 69 -2.66 -14.88 1.32
CA ALA A 69 -3.77 -13.91 1.30
C ALA A 69 -3.26 -12.47 1.39
N TYR A 70 -2.35 -12.20 2.34
CA TYR A 70 -1.77 -10.89 2.52
C TYR A 70 -1.02 -10.42 1.27
N VAL A 71 -0.12 -11.23 0.73
CA VAL A 71 0.66 -10.93 -0.50
C VAL A 71 -0.26 -10.63 -1.68
N ALA A 72 -1.30 -11.45 -1.88
CA ALA A 72 -2.28 -11.22 -2.94
C ALA A 72 -2.98 -9.86 -2.79
N THR A 73 -3.44 -9.52 -1.58
CA THR A 73 -4.07 -8.21 -1.34
C THR A 73 -3.13 -7.04 -1.56
N LYS A 74 -1.85 -7.16 -1.19
CA LYS A 74 -0.88 -6.07 -1.32
C LYS A 74 -0.46 -5.82 -2.77
N HIS A 75 -0.36 -6.87 -3.58
CA HIS A 75 -0.21 -6.72 -5.03
C HIS A 75 -1.46 -6.06 -5.66
N ALA A 76 -2.66 -6.45 -5.22
CA ALA A 76 -3.89 -5.84 -5.71
C ALA A 76 -3.98 -4.34 -5.36
N VAL A 77 -3.61 -3.95 -4.14
CA VAL A 77 -3.53 -2.53 -3.73
C VAL A 77 -2.50 -1.75 -4.55
N ALA A 78 -1.33 -2.32 -4.83
CA ALA A 78 -0.34 -1.70 -5.72
C ALA A 78 -0.88 -1.50 -7.14
N GLY A 79 -1.57 -2.50 -7.70
CA GLY A 79 -2.23 -2.41 -8.99
C GLY A 79 -3.32 -1.35 -9.04
N MET A 80 -4.23 -1.34 -8.06
CA MET A 80 -5.30 -0.33 -7.97
C MET A 80 -4.74 1.09 -7.81
N THR A 81 -3.65 1.26 -7.06
CA THR A 81 -2.99 2.56 -6.89
C THR A 81 -2.50 3.10 -8.23
N LYS A 82 -1.82 2.27 -9.02
CA LYS A 82 -1.35 2.64 -10.37
C LYS A 82 -2.52 2.97 -11.29
N ASN A 83 -3.58 2.16 -11.24
CA ASN A 83 -4.75 2.38 -12.09
C ASN A 83 -5.48 3.68 -11.74
N ALA A 84 -5.73 3.94 -10.46
CA ALA A 84 -6.33 5.19 -10.00
C ALA A 84 -5.48 6.42 -10.35
N ALA A 85 -4.15 6.32 -10.27
CA ALA A 85 -3.26 7.40 -10.69
C ALA A 85 -3.42 7.74 -12.18
N LEU A 86 -3.67 6.76 -13.05
CA LEU A 86 -3.91 6.98 -14.47
C LEU A 86 -5.32 7.51 -14.74
N GLU A 87 -6.34 6.93 -14.10
CA GLU A 87 -7.74 7.28 -14.30
C GLU A 87 -8.04 8.73 -13.88
N TYR A 88 -7.49 9.17 -12.75
CA TYR A 88 -7.87 10.44 -12.12
C TYR A 88 -6.78 11.52 -12.21
N ALA A 89 -5.73 11.31 -13.02
CA ALA A 89 -4.67 12.32 -13.24
C ALA A 89 -5.23 13.65 -13.75
N LYS A 90 -6.22 13.61 -14.66
CA LYS A 90 -6.86 14.82 -15.23
C LYS A 90 -7.66 15.61 -14.20
N ASP A 91 -8.05 14.97 -13.11
CA ASP A 91 -8.79 15.58 -12.02
C ASP A 91 -7.86 16.15 -10.93
N ASN A 92 -6.55 16.24 -11.19
CA ASN A 92 -5.55 16.67 -10.20
C ASN A 92 -5.56 15.78 -8.93
N ILE A 93 -5.85 14.49 -9.11
CA ILE A 93 -5.80 13.49 -8.03
C ILE A 93 -4.56 12.64 -8.20
N LEU A 94 -3.60 12.79 -7.28
CA LEU A 94 -2.39 11.96 -7.27
C LEU A 94 -2.57 10.83 -6.27
N THR A 95 -2.27 9.61 -6.71
CA THR A 95 -2.45 8.39 -5.90
C THR A 95 -1.13 7.65 -5.84
N ASN A 96 -0.63 7.36 -4.63
CA ASN A 96 0.57 6.56 -4.41
C ASN A 96 0.33 5.49 -3.35
N ALA A 97 1.21 4.51 -3.30
CA ALA A 97 1.27 3.53 -2.24
C ALA A 97 2.64 3.60 -1.54
N ILE A 98 2.64 3.31 -0.25
CA ILE A 98 3.87 3.16 0.54
C ILE A 98 4.02 1.72 1.02
N GLU A 99 5.27 1.28 1.14
CA GLU A 99 5.64 -0.02 1.68
C GLU A 99 6.61 0.19 2.83
N TYR A 100 6.35 -0.43 3.98
CA TYR A 100 7.22 -0.34 5.14
C TYR A 100 7.67 -1.73 5.55
N ALA A 101 8.90 -1.81 6.08
CA ALA A 101 9.45 -3.06 6.56
C ALA A 101 10.37 -2.85 7.77
N SER A 102 10.37 -3.82 8.67
CA SER A 102 11.08 -3.74 9.96
C SER A 102 12.43 -4.47 9.97
N LYS A 103 12.78 -5.25 8.93
CA LYS A 103 14.05 -6.00 8.88
C LYS A 103 14.86 -5.60 7.66
N ASN A 104 15.86 -4.75 7.85
CA ASN A 104 16.50 -4.09 6.71
C ASN A 104 18.03 -4.03 6.78
N PRO A 105 18.69 -3.81 5.62
CA PRO A 105 20.14 -3.62 5.52
C PRO A 105 20.72 -2.55 6.44
N THR A 106 19.96 -1.50 6.77
CA THR A 106 20.43 -0.43 7.66
C THR A 106 20.51 -0.88 9.12
N ARG A 107 19.99 -2.08 9.45
CA ARG A 107 19.96 -2.68 10.80
C ARG A 107 19.26 -1.80 11.83
N LYS A 108 18.43 -0.86 11.36
CA LYS A 108 17.62 0.02 12.17
C LYS A 108 16.17 -0.37 11.97
N LEU A 109 15.44 -0.58 13.07
CA LEU A 109 13.99 -0.57 12.99
C LEU A 109 13.58 0.81 12.47
N GLY A 110 12.72 0.85 11.45
CA GLY A 110 12.22 2.13 10.99
C GLY A 110 11.40 2.80 12.10
N ASP A 111 11.54 4.12 12.21
CA ASP A 111 10.73 4.92 13.11
C ASP A 111 9.38 5.18 12.43
N PRO A 112 8.22 5.00 13.10
CA PRO A 112 6.93 5.44 12.58
C PRO A 112 6.92 6.89 12.05
N LYS A 113 7.80 7.75 12.56
CA LYS A 113 8.01 9.11 12.04
C LYS A 113 8.55 9.14 10.62
N ASP A 114 9.41 8.20 10.22
CA ASP A 114 9.93 8.13 8.85
C ASP A 114 8.80 7.87 7.86
N VAL A 115 7.90 6.94 8.22
CA VAL A 115 6.67 6.68 7.47
C VAL A 115 5.77 7.91 7.46
N GLY A 116 5.54 8.51 8.63
CA GLY A 116 4.72 9.71 8.78
C GLY A 116 5.18 10.88 7.93
N ASN A 117 6.50 11.11 7.86
CA ASN A 117 7.10 12.18 7.07
C ASN A 117 6.86 11.98 5.57
N LEU A 118 7.04 10.77 5.03
CA LEU A 118 6.75 10.53 3.62
C LEU A 118 5.25 10.63 3.34
N VAL A 119 4.40 10.08 4.20
CA VAL A 119 2.94 10.19 4.05
C VAL A 119 2.52 11.67 4.06
N ALA A 120 3.07 12.47 4.97
CA ALA A 120 2.81 13.90 5.03
C ALA A 120 3.22 14.61 3.74
N TYR A 121 4.41 14.33 3.21
CA TYR A 121 4.85 14.86 1.92
C TYR A 121 3.89 14.47 0.78
N LEU A 122 3.59 13.17 0.63
CA LEU A 122 2.75 12.68 -0.47
C LEU A 122 1.32 13.23 -0.42
N LEU A 123 0.82 13.56 0.78
CA LEU A 123 -0.48 14.17 1.00
C LEU A 123 -0.49 15.71 0.89
N SER A 124 0.68 16.35 0.90
CA SER A 124 0.81 17.80 0.85
C SER A 124 0.76 18.35 -0.58
N ASP A 125 0.56 19.67 -0.69
CA ASP A 125 0.60 20.39 -1.96
C ASP A 125 1.99 20.42 -2.60
N GLU A 126 3.06 20.22 -1.80
CA GLU A 126 4.44 20.09 -2.28
C GLU A 126 4.63 18.86 -3.18
N ASN A 127 3.76 17.85 -3.05
CA ASN A 127 3.70 16.76 -4.01
C ASN A 127 2.85 17.17 -5.22
N GLY A 128 3.49 17.83 -6.19
CA GLY A 128 2.87 18.19 -7.47
C GLY A 128 3.02 17.16 -8.59
N TYR A 129 3.83 16.11 -8.41
CA TYR A 129 4.26 15.27 -9.54
C TYR A 129 4.48 13.79 -9.24
N VAL A 130 4.57 13.38 -7.96
CA VAL A 130 4.72 11.97 -7.61
C VAL A 130 3.33 11.33 -7.62
N SER A 131 3.07 10.47 -8.61
CA SER A 131 1.81 9.73 -8.76
C SER A 131 2.05 8.36 -9.37
N GLY A 132 1.20 7.40 -9.00
CA GLY A 132 1.25 6.00 -9.45
C GLY A 132 2.41 5.20 -8.87
N GLN A 133 3.14 5.74 -7.90
CA GLN A 133 4.32 5.10 -7.35
C GLN A 133 3.97 4.15 -6.20
N VAL A 134 4.78 3.11 -6.07
CA VAL A 134 4.84 2.25 -4.90
C VAL A 134 6.21 2.50 -4.27
N ILE A 135 6.24 3.25 -3.17
CA ILE A 135 7.48 3.78 -2.60
C ILE A 135 7.86 2.96 -1.37
N ALA A 136 9.02 2.31 -1.43
CA ALA A 136 9.58 1.57 -0.32
C ALA A 136 10.20 2.51 0.72
N ILE A 137 9.78 2.35 1.97
CA ILE A 137 10.29 2.99 3.19
C ILE A 137 10.79 1.89 4.13
N ASP A 138 11.80 1.16 3.69
CA ASP A 138 12.12 -0.15 4.28
C ASP A 138 13.61 -0.35 4.53
N GLY A 139 14.39 0.72 4.54
CA GLY A 139 15.84 0.65 4.71
C GLY A 139 16.55 -0.23 3.67
N GLY A 140 15.95 -0.49 2.50
CA GLY A 140 16.51 -1.31 1.42
C GLY A 140 16.11 -2.78 1.46
N GLU A 141 15.18 -3.21 2.32
CA GLU A 141 14.73 -4.62 2.39
C GLU A 141 14.24 -5.15 1.03
N SER A 142 13.50 -4.33 0.28
CA SER A 142 12.95 -4.65 -1.04
C SER A 142 14.02 -4.95 -2.08
N ASN A 143 15.25 -4.47 -1.87
CA ASN A 143 16.39 -4.67 -2.78
C ASN A 143 17.30 -5.82 -2.37
N MET A 144 17.01 -6.52 -1.25
CA MET A 144 17.80 -7.68 -0.85
C MET A 144 17.45 -8.90 -1.71
N TYR A 145 18.47 -9.54 -2.26
CA TYR A 145 18.39 -10.84 -2.93
C TYR A 145 18.89 -11.94 -1.98
N GLY A 146 18.04 -12.95 -1.70
CA GLY A 146 18.37 -14.08 -0.83
C GLY A 146 17.93 -13.91 0.63
N ASN A 147 18.07 -14.97 1.43
CA ASN A 147 17.73 -14.96 2.86
C ASN A 147 18.89 -14.38 3.67
N SER A 148 18.83 -13.08 3.97
CA SER A 148 19.62 -12.44 5.02
C SER A 148 18.90 -12.46 6.37
#